data_AF-A0A917IWJ2-F1
#
_entry.id   AF-A0A917IWJ2-F1
#
_cell.length_a   1.000
_cell.length_b   1.000
_cell.length_c   1.000
_cell.angle_alpha   90.00
_cell.angle_beta   90.00
_cell.angle_gamma   90.00
#
_symmetry.space_group_name_H-M   'P 1'
#
loop_
_entity.id
_entity.type
_entity.pdbx_description
1 polymer ?
#
loop_
_entity_poly.entity_id
_entity_poly.type
_entity_poly.pdbx_seq_one_letter_code
_entity_poly.pdbx_strand_id
1 'polypeptide(L)'
;MSTAKVKAGSGGRNLKKLSYLKAEFDAERITSWEQVFAFYAISTIAVDLGIHYSTFQKKVKNNRSFTLDELIRFAAIINVNHRLVINFVVDQIAVNKK
;
A
#
# COMPACT_ATOMS: atom_id res chain seq x y z
N MET A 1 13.12 28.31 33.02
CA MET A 1 11.95 27.96 32.18
C MET A 1 12.44 27.08 31.04
N SER A 2 12.18 25.77 31.10
CA SER A 2 12.68 24.80 30.12
C SER A 2 11.69 24.66 28.98
N THR A 3 12.07 25.05 27.77
CA THR A 3 11.27 24.89 26.56
C THR A 3 11.39 23.45 26.07
N ALA A 4 10.41 22.63 26.43
CA ALA A 4 10.23 21.31 25.84
C ALA A 4 10.01 21.46 24.33
N LYS A 5 10.98 21.01 23.52
CA LYS A 5 10.81 20.78 22.09
C LYS A 5 9.67 19.77 21.90
N VAL A 6 8.51 20.26 21.49
CA VAL A 6 7.41 19.42 21.00
C VAL A 6 7.92 18.67 19.78
N LYS A 7 8.16 17.37 19.95
CA LYS A 7 8.49 16.44 18.87
C LYS A 7 7.31 16.42 17.91
N ALA A 8 7.39 17.22 16.84
CA ALA A 8 6.39 17.25 15.77
C ALA A 8 6.16 15.82 15.28
N GLY A 9 4.99 15.28 15.59
CA GLY A 9 4.67 13.87 15.49
C GLY A 9 4.86 13.35 14.06
N SER A 10 5.55 12.21 13.96
CA SER A 10 5.71 11.43 12.73
C SER A 10 4.39 11.00 12.07
N GLY A 11 3.24 11.21 12.73
CA GLY A 11 1.90 10.89 12.19
C GLY A 11 1.47 11.75 11.00
N GLY A 12 1.79 13.05 10.98
CA GLY A 12 1.29 13.97 9.95
C GLY A 12 1.86 13.74 8.54
N ARG A 13 3.11 13.24 8.45
CA ARG A 13 3.75 12.94 7.15
C ARG A 13 3.22 11.66 6.52
N ASN A 14 2.92 10.64 7.33
CA ASN A 14 2.36 9.39 6.82
C ASN A 14 0.92 9.56 6.34
N LEU A 15 0.12 10.38 7.04
CA LEU A 15 -1.24 10.73 6.60
C LEU A 15 -1.27 11.42 5.23
N LYS A 16 -0.37 12.39 4.99
CA LYS A 16 -0.27 13.06 3.68
C LYS A 16 0.12 12.06 2.57
N LYS A 17 1.08 11.18 2.82
CA LYS A 17 1.50 10.17 1.84
C LYS A 17 0.38 9.20 1.47
N LEU A 18 -0.36 8.72 2.48
CA LEU A 18 -1.51 7.85 2.25
C LEU A 18 -2.64 8.56 1.50
N SER A 19 -2.88 9.86 1.77
CA SER A 19 -3.86 10.63 0.98
C SER A 19 -3.47 10.80 -0.48
N TYR A 20 -2.17 10.95 -0.78
CA TYR A 20 -1.69 10.98 -2.17
C TYR A 20 -1.84 9.61 -2.83
N LEU A 21 -1.44 8.53 -2.15
CA LEU A 21 -1.61 7.18 -2.66
C LEU A 21 -3.08 6.87 -2.97
N LYS A 22 -4.00 7.30 -2.08
CA LYS A 22 -5.43 7.20 -2.29
C LYS A 22 -5.86 7.90 -3.58
N ALA A 23 -5.45 9.16 -3.77
CA ALA A 23 -5.81 9.94 -4.95
C ALA A 23 -5.29 9.31 -6.25
N GLU A 24 -4.07 8.75 -6.24
CA GLU A 24 -3.50 8.08 -7.41
C GLU A 24 -4.21 6.76 -7.74
N PHE A 25 -4.67 6.01 -6.72
CA PHE A 25 -5.51 4.83 -6.93
C PHE A 25 -6.91 5.20 -7.44
N ASP A 26 -7.56 6.23 -6.88
CA ASP A 26 -8.87 6.70 -7.32
C ASP A 26 -8.83 7.22 -8.77
N ALA A 27 -7.68 7.76 -9.18
CA ALA A 27 -7.42 8.21 -10.55
C ALA A 27 -6.95 7.08 -11.49
N GLU A 28 -6.86 5.84 -11.00
CA GLU A 28 -6.38 4.65 -11.73
C GLU A 28 -4.99 4.84 -12.37
N ARG A 29 -4.13 5.66 -11.75
CA ARG A 29 -2.76 5.94 -12.23
C ARG A 29 -1.71 5.00 -11.67
N ILE A 30 -2.05 4.27 -10.60
CA ILE A 30 -1.18 3.25 -10.02
C ILE A 30 -1.22 1.99 -10.88
N THR A 31 -0.14 1.77 -11.63
CA THR A 31 0.04 0.63 -12.54
C THR A 31 1.15 -0.32 -12.15
N SER A 32 1.89 -0.05 -11.06
CA SER A 32 2.90 -0.97 -10.54
C SER A 32 3.07 -0.88 -9.02
N TRP A 33 3.64 -1.93 -8.42
CA TRP A 33 3.95 -1.95 -6.99
C TRP A 33 5.03 -0.95 -6.60
N GLU A 34 5.98 -0.64 -7.50
CA GLU A 34 7.01 0.37 -7.28
C GLU A 34 6.41 1.75 -7.03
N GLN A 35 5.33 2.10 -7.74
CA GLN A 35 4.60 3.35 -7.53
C GLN A 35 3.93 3.37 -6.15
N VAL A 36 3.35 2.25 -5.72
CA VAL A 36 2.84 2.11 -4.34
C VAL A 36 3.96 2.33 -3.33
N PHE A 37 5.12 1.70 -3.55
CA PHE A 37 6.27 1.77 -2.63
C PHE A 37 6.94 3.14 -2.56
N ALA A 38 6.78 3.97 -3.59
CA ALA A 38 7.24 5.37 -3.58
C ALA A 38 6.53 6.19 -2.50
N PHE A 39 5.26 5.87 -2.20
CA PHE A 39 4.46 6.58 -1.20
C PHE A 39 4.36 5.84 0.13
N TYR A 40 4.38 4.51 0.09
CA TYR A 40 4.14 3.67 1.25
C TYR A 40 5.15 2.53 1.33
N ALA A 41 6.05 2.62 2.32
CA ALA A 41 7.16 1.69 2.43
C ALA A 41 6.69 0.24 2.57
N ILE A 42 7.32 -0.65 1.80
CA ILE A 42 6.99 -2.08 1.74
C ILE A 42 7.01 -2.77 3.11
N SER A 43 7.94 -2.39 4.00
CA SER A 43 8.03 -2.92 5.36
C SER A 43 6.85 -2.48 6.22
N THR A 44 6.39 -1.23 6.06
CA THR A 44 5.23 -0.71 6.78
C THR A 44 3.95 -1.38 6.29
N ILE A 45 3.77 -1.56 4.97
CA ILE A 45 2.63 -2.30 4.41
C ILE A 45 2.55 -3.72 4.98
N ALA A 46 3.69 -4.42 5.01
CA ALA A 46 3.74 -5.78 5.55
C ALA A 46 3.30 -5.83 7.03
N VAL A 47 3.79 -4.90 7.84
CA VAL A 47 3.40 -4.76 9.26
C VAL A 47 1.91 -4.46 9.40
N ASP A 48 1.40 -3.50 8.63
CA ASP A 48 0.00 -3.07 8.74
C ASP A 48 -0.98 -4.15 8.24
N LEU A 49 -0.54 -5.01 7.33
CA LEU A 49 -1.30 -6.20 6.90
C LEU A 49 -1.15 -7.41 7.84
N GLY A 50 -0.26 -7.35 8.83
CA GLY A 50 0.06 -8.49 9.69
C GLY A 50 0.76 -9.64 8.96
N ILE A 51 1.47 -9.35 7.86
CA ILE A 51 2.17 -10.33 7.04
C ILE A 51 3.68 -10.18 7.26
N HIS A 52 4.39 -11.30 7.38
CA HIS A 52 5.84 -11.26 7.45
C HIS A 52 6.45 -10.62 6.18
N TYR A 53 7.46 -9.76 6.33
CA TYR A 53 8.05 -8.98 5.23
C TYR A 53 8.45 -9.83 4.02
N SER A 54 9.15 -10.94 4.24
CA SER A 54 9.58 -11.82 3.14
C SER A 54 8.40 -12.48 2.43
N THR A 55 7.31 -12.75 3.15
CA THR A 55 6.07 -13.30 2.57
C THR A 55 5.37 -12.26 1.72
N PHE A 56 5.29 -11.01 2.21
CA PHE A 56 4.74 -9.90 1.43
C PHE A 56 5.53 -9.69 0.13
N GLN A 57 6.86 -9.68 0.19
CA GLN A 57 7.71 -9.57 -1.00
C GLN A 57 7.47 -10.71 -2.01
N LYS A 58 7.27 -11.95 -1.54
CA LYS A 58 6.93 -13.08 -2.42
C LYS A 58 5.56 -12.88 -3.09
N LYS A 59 4.57 -12.37 -2.36
CA LYS A 59 3.23 -12.07 -2.89
C LYS A 59 3.25 -10.92 -3.91
N VAL A 60 4.04 -9.87 -3.67
CA VAL A 60 4.24 -8.78 -4.64
C VAL A 60 4.82 -9.30 -5.97
N LYS A 61 5.78 -10.23 -5.90
CA LYS A 61 6.35 -10.89 -7.10
C LYS A 61 5.36 -11.84 -7.78
N ASN A 62 4.51 -12.50 -7.00
CA ASN A 62 3.47 -13.41 -7.49
C ASN A 62 2.10 -12.98 -6.97
N ASN A 63 1.48 -12.04 -7.68
CA ASN A 63 0.23 -11.39 -7.30
C ASN A 63 -0.95 -12.36 -7.10
N ARG A 64 -0.90 -13.58 -7.66
CA ARG A 64 -1.90 -14.64 -7.42
C ARG A 64 -1.90 -15.16 -5.99
N SER A 65 -0.83 -14.92 -5.25
CA SER A 65 -0.66 -15.40 -3.87
C SER A 65 -1.36 -14.51 -2.84
N PHE A 66 -1.89 -13.34 -3.24
CA PHE A 66 -2.72 -12.53 -2.36
C PHE A 66 -4.09 -13.16 -2.19
N THR A 67 -4.54 -13.22 -0.94
CA THR A 67 -5.93 -13.55 -0.60
C THR A 67 -6.82 -12.32 -0.73
N LEU A 68 -8.12 -12.50 -0.97
CA LEU A 68 -9.06 -11.39 -1.03
C LEU A 68 -9.07 -10.58 0.29
N ASP A 69 -8.98 -11.25 1.44
CA ASP A 69 -8.96 -10.59 2.75
C ASP A 69 -7.72 -9.70 2.94
N GLU A 70 -6.56 -10.10 2.41
CA GLU A 70 -5.36 -9.25 2.43
C GLU A 70 -5.55 -8.01 1.54
N LEU A 71 -6.17 -8.16 0.37
CA LEU A 71 -6.42 -7.04 -0.55
C LEU A 71 -7.47 -6.07 0.00
N ILE A 72 -8.53 -6.58 0.63
CA ILE A 72 -9.57 -5.77 1.29
C ILE A 72 -8.97 -5.01 2.46
N ARG A 73 -8.13 -5.65 3.29
CA ARG A 73 -7.42 -4.97 4.39
C ARG A 73 -6.47 -3.90 3.87
N PHE A 74 -5.73 -4.18 2.79
CA PHE A 74 -4.86 -3.20 2.18
C PHE A 74 -5.65 -1.97 1.71
N ALA A 75 -6.78 -2.18 1.02
CA ALA A 75 -7.67 -1.13 0.59
C ALA A 75 -8.20 -0.29 1.77
N ALA A 76 -8.56 -0.92 2.89
CA ALA A 76 -8.99 -0.24 4.09
C ALA A 76 -7.89 0.64 4.71
N ILE A 77 -6.64 0.16 4.75
CA ILE A 77 -5.48 0.90 5.28
C ILE A 77 -5.22 2.18 4.47
N ILE A 78 -5.29 2.10 3.14
CA ILE A 78 -5.10 3.25 2.25
C ILE A 78 -6.39 4.06 2.01
N ASN A 79 -7.51 3.63 2.59
CA ASN A 79 -8.84 4.22 2.44
C ASN A 79 -9.31 4.35 0.97
N VAL A 80 -9.16 3.29 0.19
CA VAL A 80 -9.56 3.18 -1.22
C VAL A 80 -10.65 2.12 -1.38
N ASN A 81 -11.46 2.22 -2.43
CA ASN A 81 -12.40 1.16 -2.78
C ASN A 81 -11.65 -0.15 -3.07
N HIS A 82 -12.00 -1.24 -2.38
CA HIS A 82 -11.36 -2.54 -2.53
C HIS A 82 -11.35 -3.06 -3.98
N ARG A 83 -12.33 -2.68 -4.81
CA ARG A 83 -12.37 -3.04 -6.23
C ARG A 83 -11.17 -2.51 -7.01
N LEU A 84 -10.73 -1.28 -6.73
CA LEU A 84 -9.58 -0.67 -7.40
C LEU A 84 -8.29 -1.43 -7.06
N VAL A 85 -8.11 -1.80 -5.80
CA VAL A 85 -6.97 -2.60 -5.35
C VAL A 85 -6.98 -4.00 -5.96
N ILE A 86 -8.15 -4.66 -5.99
CA ILE A 86 -8.28 -6.00 -6.58
C ILE A 86 -7.98 -5.96 -8.08
N ASN A 87 -8.58 -5.00 -8.81
CA ASN A 87 -8.33 -4.82 -10.24
C ASN A 87 -6.84 -4.55 -10.51
N PHE A 88 -6.21 -3.66 -9.75
CA PHE A 88 -4.78 -3.41 -9.82
C PHE A 88 -3.96 -4.71 -9.73
N VAL A 89 -4.22 -5.56 -8.74
CA VAL A 89 -3.49 -6.83 -8.56
C VAL A 89 -3.80 -7.83 -9.69
N VAL A 90 -5.03 -7.86 -10.19
CA VAL A 90 -5.44 -8.70 -11.33
C VAL A 90 -4.75 -8.26 -12.62
N ASP A 91 -4.65 -6.96 -12.88
CA ASP A 91 -3.99 -6.41 -14.07
C ASP A 91 -2.50 -6.79 -14.11
N GLN A 92 -1.82 -6.78 -12.95
CA GLN A 92 -0.44 -7.27 -12.87
C GLN A 92 -0.29 -8.76 -13.24
N ILE A 93 -1.32 -9.58 -13.01
CA ILE A 93 -1.31 -11.00 -13.38
C ILE A 93 -1.49 -11.16 -14.90
N ALA A 94 -2.34 -10.33 -15.50
CA ALA A 94 -2.59 -10.33 -16.94
C ALA A 94 -1.38 -9.83 -17.73
N VAL A 95 -0.65 -8.83 -17.23
CA VAL A 95 0.57 -8.31 -17.86
C VAL A 95 1.71 -9.35 -17.86
N ASN A 96 1.84 -10.15 -16.79
CA ASN A 96 2.84 -11.21 -16.67
C ASN A 96 2.55 -12.48 -17.50
N LYS A 97 1.57 -12.46 -18.42
CA LYS A 97 1.25 -13.58 -19.34
C LYS A 97 2.00 -13.53 -20.68
N LYS A 98 2.92 -12.59 -20.87
CA LYS A 98 3.84 -12.53 -22.02
C LYS A 98 5.19 -13.15 -21.68
#